data_AF-A0AAN9YTS0-F1
#
_entry.id   AF-A0AAN9YTS0-F1
#
_cell.length_a   1.000
_cell.length_b   1.000
_cell.length_c   1.000
_cell.angle_alpha   90.00
_cell.angle_beta   90.00
_cell.angle_gamma   90.00
#
_symmetry.space_group_name_H-M   'P 1'
#
loop_
_entity.id
_entity.type
_entity.pdbx_description
1 polymer ?
#
loop_
_entity_poly.entity_id
_entity_poly.type
_entity_poly.pdbx_seq_one_letter_code
_entity_poly.pdbx_strand_id
1 'polypeptide(L)'
;MLFSTLFAVSGLAVTLGSAAAIHHPRQDAGGFEITYAYSDKPSGRPGSSQYCGVSFNVTDPATQTSTQCTAEHGPCTNNSVDPPEPEKLLDADHPATCADAGFSFYLASFAGIGNYSLAVAHGAAPDAETQWGVTNLINSENYPGYWHYNCGGSGFCSSAVSGTVIHANFANAST
;
A
#
# COMPACT_ATOMS: atom_id res chain seq x y z
N MET A 1 63.12 48.01 -21.95
CA MET A 1 63.44 46.68 -21.41
C MET A 1 62.25 46.26 -20.56
N LEU A 2 61.38 45.38 -21.09
CA LEU A 2 61.14 44.00 -20.60
C LEU A 2 60.70 43.98 -19.11
N PHE A 3 59.58 43.41 -18.64
CA PHE A 3 58.75 42.26 -19.06
C PHE A 3 57.32 42.38 -18.48
N SER A 4 56.36 41.78 -19.18
CA SER A 4 54.97 41.48 -18.76
C SER A 4 54.88 40.53 -17.56
N THR A 5 53.80 40.62 -16.76
CA THR A 5 52.93 39.46 -16.39
C THR A 5 51.63 39.92 -15.72
N LEU A 6 50.51 39.60 -16.36
CA LEU A 6 49.16 39.55 -15.77
C LEU A 6 49.02 38.29 -14.90
N PHE A 7 48.30 38.39 -13.79
CA PHE A 7 47.51 37.26 -13.26
C PHE A 7 46.13 37.77 -12.82
N ALA A 8 45.13 37.45 -13.64
CA ALA A 8 43.72 37.50 -13.29
C ALA A 8 43.36 36.18 -12.60
N VAL A 9 42.79 36.23 -11.40
CA VAL A 9 42.17 35.05 -10.76
C VAL A 9 40.69 35.30 -10.67
N SER A 10 39.97 34.83 -11.68
CA SER A 10 38.52 34.75 -11.70
C SER A 10 38.08 33.56 -10.84
N GLY A 11 37.53 33.84 -9.67
CA GLY A 11 36.86 32.83 -8.85
C GLY A 11 35.51 32.49 -9.46
N LEU A 12 35.41 31.34 -10.13
CA LEU A 12 34.14 30.73 -10.52
C LEU A 12 33.47 30.17 -9.27
N ALA A 13 32.43 30.85 -8.78
CA ALA A 13 31.48 30.27 -7.85
C ALA A 13 30.67 29.22 -8.62
N VAL A 14 30.99 27.95 -8.39
CA VAL A 14 30.18 26.81 -8.85
C VAL A 14 28.93 26.77 -7.96
N THR A 15 27.83 27.34 -8.44
CA THR A 15 26.51 27.00 -7.89
C THR A 15 26.21 25.56 -8.28
N LEU A 16 26.39 24.64 -7.33
CA LEU A 16 25.76 23.33 -7.37
C LEU A 16 24.25 23.56 -7.31
N GLY A 17 23.66 23.78 -8.48
CA GLY A 17 22.23 23.64 -8.68
C GLY A 17 21.91 22.17 -8.42
N SER A 18 21.36 21.89 -7.24
CA SER A 18 20.61 20.67 -7.01
C SER A 18 19.50 20.65 -8.06
N ALA A 19 19.72 19.92 -9.15
CA ALA A 19 18.64 19.54 -10.02
C ALA A 19 17.70 18.68 -9.17
N ALA A 20 16.64 19.30 -8.65
CA ALA A 20 15.46 18.56 -8.26
C ALA A 20 15.10 17.72 -9.49
N ALA A 21 15.32 16.41 -9.40
CA ALA A 21 14.88 15.50 -10.42
C ALA A 21 13.38 15.75 -10.56
N ILE A 22 12.98 16.34 -11.69
CA ILE A 22 11.59 16.40 -12.10
C ILE A 22 11.23 14.94 -12.35
N HIS A 23 10.71 14.29 -11.31
CA HIS A 23 10.12 12.99 -11.41
C HIS A 23 8.88 13.17 -12.27
N HIS A 24 9.07 12.90 -13.57
CA HIS A 24 7.96 12.79 -14.49
C HIS A 24 7.10 11.64 -13.98
N PRO A 25 5.78 11.87 -13.79
CA PRO A 25 4.89 10.80 -13.44
C PRO A 25 5.04 9.67 -14.45
N ARG A 26 5.26 8.45 -13.97
CA ARG A 26 5.33 7.30 -14.87
C ARG A 26 3.91 7.00 -15.33
N GLN A 27 3.49 7.66 -16.41
CA GLN A 27 2.13 7.54 -16.97
C GLN A 27 1.84 6.14 -17.56
N ASP A 28 2.87 5.28 -17.63
CA ASP A 28 2.78 3.89 -18.12
C ASP A 28 2.45 2.88 -17.02
N ALA A 29 2.28 3.36 -15.78
CA ALA A 29 1.94 2.49 -14.67
C ALA A 29 0.54 1.90 -14.86
N GLY A 30 0.47 0.58 -15.08
CA GLY A 30 -0.81 -0.14 -15.22
C GLY A 30 -1.62 -0.23 -13.91
N GLY A 31 -1.12 0.30 -12.80
CA GLY A 31 -1.75 0.24 -11.48
C GLY A 31 -0.83 0.63 -10.32
N PHE A 32 -1.35 0.52 -9.10
CA PHE A 32 -0.54 0.67 -7.88
C PHE A 32 0.35 -0.55 -7.64
N GLU A 33 1.48 -0.33 -6.98
CA GLU A 33 2.39 -1.39 -6.54
C GLU A 33 2.20 -1.66 -5.05
N ILE A 34 1.82 -2.89 -4.71
CA ILE A 34 1.60 -3.34 -3.33
C ILE A 34 2.71 -4.30 -2.93
N THR A 35 3.27 -4.12 -1.73
CA THR A 35 4.26 -5.03 -1.15
C THR A 35 3.88 -5.41 0.27
N TYR A 36 4.34 -6.59 0.70
CA TYR A 36 4.13 -7.10 2.05
C TYR A 36 2.64 -7.14 2.45
N ALA A 37 1.81 -7.76 1.61
CA ALA A 37 0.40 -7.93 1.92
C ALA A 37 0.24 -8.97 3.03
N TYR A 38 -0.24 -8.54 4.20
CA TYR A 38 -0.43 -9.35 5.38
C TYR A 38 -1.89 -9.29 5.83
N SER A 39 -2.42 -10.42 6.26
CA SER A 39 -3.73 -10.48 6.90
C SER A 39 -3.76 -11.55 7.97
N ASP A 40 -4.58 -11.35 9.00
CA ASP A 40 -4.72 -12.31 10.08
C ASP A 40 -6.15 -12.41 10.60
N LYS A 41 -6.38 -13.43 11.41
CA LYS A 41 -7.63 -13.68 12.13
C LYS A 41 -7.36 -14.56 13.35
N PRO A 42 -8.22 -14.57 14.37
CA PRO A 42 -8.15 -15.54 15.45
C PRO A 42 -8.27 -16.99 14.94
N SER A 43 -7.49 -17.91 15.51
CA SER A 43 -7.57 -19.34 15.22
C SER A 43 -8.72 -19.97 16.02
N GLY A 44 -9.95 -19.83 15.53
CA GLY A 44 -11.07 -20.69 15.91
C GLY A 44 -12.24 -20.06 16.69
N ARG A 45 -13.37 -19.89 15.99
CA ARG A 45 -14.74 -20.33 16.33
C ARG A 45 -15.54 -20.29 15.03
N PRO A 46 -16.41 -21.27 14.69
CA PRO A 46 -17.38 -21.07 13.62
C PRO A 46 -18.17 -19.78 13.89
N GLY A 47 -18.12 -18.82 12.95
CA GLY A 47 -18.74 -17.50 13.10
C GLY A 47 -17.87 -16.39 13.73
N SER A 48 -16.56 -16.58 13.89
CA SER A 48 -15.63 -15.53 14.35
C SER A 48 -14.97 -14.82 13.16
N SER A 49 -15.05 -13.48 13.19
CA SER A 49 -14.42 -12.40 12.39
C SER A 49 -13.84 -12.79 11.03
N GLN A 50 -14.27 -12.08 9.98
CA GLN A 50 -13.81 -12.28 8.61
C GLN A 50 -12.27 -12.22 8.53
N TYR A 51 -11.69 -11.13 9.03
CA TYR A 51 -10.27 -10.89 9.30
C TYR A 51 -10.17 -10.06 10.59
N CYS A 52 -9.01 -10.06 11.24
CA CYS A 52 -8.69 -9.21 12.38
C CYS A 52 -7.88 -8.00 11.92
N GLY A 53 -6.81 -8.22 11.17
CA GLY A 53 -5.98 -7.18 10.59
C GLY A 53 -5.72 -7.42 9.11
N VAL A 54 -5.60 -6.33 8.36
CA VAL A 54 -5.04 -6.29 7.01
C VAL A 54 -4.01 -5.16 6.96
N SER A 55 -2.80 -5.45 6.49
CA SER A 55 -1.77 -4.44 6.31
C SER A 55 -0.93 -4.68 5.06
N PHE A 56 -0.45 -3.60 4.45
CA PHE A 56 0.43 -3.64 3.29
C PHE A 56 1.08 -2.27 3.08
N ASN A 57 2.15 -2.24 2.28
CA ASN A 57 2.68 -1.00 1.74
C ASN A 57 2.16 -0.82 0.32
N VAL A 58 1.77 0.40 -0.02
CA VAL A 58 1.41 0.77 -1.38
C VAL A 58 2.32 1.87 -1.90
N THR A 59 2.60 1.82 -3.19
CA THR A 59 3.29 2.85 -3.94
C THR A 59 2.45 3.22 -5.14
N ASP A 60 2.23 4.52 -5.31
CA ASP A 60 1.74 5.07 -6.57
C ASP A 60 2.95 5.38 -7.47
N PRO A 61 3.21 4.58 -8.52
CA PRO A 61 4.32 4.83 -9.44
C PRO A 61 4.18 6.12 -10.27
N ALA A 62 2.97 6.67 -10.40
CA ALA A 62 2.76 7.95 -11.08
C ALA A 62 3.28 9.10 -10.24
N THR A 63 3.04 9.12 -8.94
CA THR A 63 3.52 10.22 -8.06
C THR A 63 4.78 9.86 -7.27
N GLN A 64 5.18 8.59 -7.31
CA GLN A 64 6.21 7.97 -6.48
C GLN A 64 5.96 8.10 -4.97
N THR A 65 4.72 8.36 -4.57
CA THR A 65 4.34 8.37 -3.15
C THR A 65 4.19 6.94 -2.67
N SER A 66 4.60 6.70 -1.44
CA SER A 66 4.45 5.39 -0.81
C SER A 66 4.01 5.56 0.63
N THR A 67 3.11 4.69 1.07
CA THR A 67 2.55 4.73 2.41
C THR A 67 2.20 3.33 2.91
N GLN A 68 2.07 3.21 4.23
CA GLN A 68 1.57 2.01 4.88
C GLN A 68 0.06 2.11 5.04
N CYS A 69 -0.65 1.05 4.65
CA CYS A 69 -2.08 0.89 4.83
C CYS A 69 -2.32 -0.17 5.89
N THR A 70 -3.20 0.10 6.85
CA THR A 70 -3.58 -0.86 7.90
C THR A 70 -5.04 -0.65 8.27
N ALA A 71 -5.76 -1.75 8.47
CA ALA A 71 -7.13 -1.76 8.95
C ALA A 71 -7.31 -2.94 9.90
N GLU A 72 -8.07 -2.70 10.96
CA GLU A 72 -8.43 -3.71 11.95
C GLU A 72 -9.94 -3.88 12.00
N HIS A 73 -10.41 -5.06 12.38
CA HIS A 73 -11.81 -5.41 12.37
C HIS A 73 -12.21 -6.28 13.56
N GLY A 74 -13.14 -5.75 14.36
CA GLY A 74 -13.77 -6.42 15.49
C GLY A 74 -12.79 -6.81 16.61
N PRO A 75 -13.26 -7.47 17.69
CA PRO A 75 -12.38 -7.88 18.77
C PRO A 75 -11.40 -8.94 18.28
N CYS A 76 -10.20 -8.47 17.94
CA CYS A 76 -9.02 -9.24 17.58
C CYS A 76 -8.49 -10.09 18.74
N THR A 77 -9.34 -10.81 19.48
CA THR A 77 -9.03 -11.55 20.73
C THR A 77 -8.25 -10.79 21.82
N ASN A 78 -7.87 -9.53 21.59
CA ASN A 78 -7.01 -8.69 22.42
C ASN A 78 -7.59 -7.28 22.66
N ASN A 79 -8.82 -7.01 22.21
CA ASN A 79 -9.45 -5.73 22.52
C ASN A 79 -9.76 -5.76 24.01
N SER A 80 -8.88 -5.15 24.80
CA SER A 80 -9.04 -4.89 26.24
C SER A 80 -10.13 -3.84 26.51
N VAL A 81 -10.90 -3.50 25.48
CA VAL A 81 -11.93 -2.47 25.46
C VAL A 81 -13.27 -3.17 25.68
N ASP A 82 -13.88 -2.88 26.81
CA ASP A 82 -15.22 -3.29 27.17
C ASP A 82 -16.11 -2.04 27.23
N PRO A 83 -17.15 -1.91 26.37
CA PRO A 83 -17.61 -2.89 25.39
C PRO A 83 -16.72 -2.99 24.13
N PRO A 84 -16.73 -4.13 23.42
CA PRO A 84 -16.05 -4.25 22.13
C PRO A 84 -16.48 -3.15 21.17
N GLU A 85 -15.52 -2.54 20.48
CA GLU A 85 -15.83 -1.53 19.46
C GLU A 85 -16.74 -2.12 18.37
N PRO A 86 -17.74 -1.37 17.87
CA PRO A 86 -18.61 -1.83 16.81
C PRO A 86 -17.83 -2.29 15.58
N GLU A 87 -18.28 -3.40 15.01
CA GLU A 87 -17.70 -4.00 13.81
C GLU A 87 -17.87 -3.05 12.61
N LYS A 88 -16.75 -2.53 12.08
CA LYS A 88 -16.74 -1.76 10.82
C LYS A 88 -16.19 -2.67 9.72
N LEU A 89 -17.03 -3.00 8.75
CA LEU A 89 -16.62 -3.76 7.56
C LEU A 89 -15.59 -2.95 6.77
N LEU A 90 -14.61 -3.61 6.16
CA LEU A 90 -13.66 -3.00 5.23
C LEU A 90 -14.13 -3.29 3.81
N ASP A 91 -15.15 -2.55 3.38
CA ASP A 91 -15.78 -2.66 2.07
C ASP A 91 -15.81 -1.30 1.36
N ALA A 92 -16.40 -1.27 0.16
CA ALA A 92 -16.43 -0.05 -0.67
C ALA A 92 -17.16 1.13 -0.01
N ASP A 93 -18.16 0.86 0.85
CA ASP A 93 -18.89 1.89 1.59
C ASP A 93 -18.13 2.35 2.85
N HIS A 94 -17.17 1.55 3.30
CA HIS A 94 -16.41 1.75 4.52
C HIS A 94 -14.89 1.58 4.32
N PRO A 95 -14.25 2.34 3.41
CA PRO A 95 -12.81 2.24 3.20
C PRO A 95 -12.03 2.68 4.44
N ALA A 96 -10.84 2.11 4.60
CA ALA A 96 -9.86 2.55 5.57
C ALA A 96 -8.89 3.55 4.94
N THR A 97 -8.50 4.57 5.71
CA THR A 97 -7.47 5.53 5.33
C THR A 97 -6.09 4.95 5.66
N CYS A 98 -5.12 5.11 4.76
CA CYS A 98 -3.74 4.71 5.03
C CYS A 98 -3.02 5.77 5.90
N ALA A 99 -1.76 5.55 6.24
CA ALA A 99 -0.96 6.52 7.00
C ALA A 99 -0.82 7.86 6.26
N ASP A 100 -0.84 7.83 4.92
CA ASP A 100 -1.06 9.01 4.09
C ASP A 100 -2.56 9.11 3.78
N ALA A 101 -3.18 10.22 4.16
CA ALA A 101 -4.61 10.47 3.99
C ALA A 101 -5.04 10.59 2.52
N GLY A 102 -4.11 10.79 1.59
CA GLY A 102 -4.37 10.71 0.15
C GLY A 102 -4.69 9.29 -0.33
N PHE A 103 -4.31 8.26 0.44
CA PHE A 103 -4.58 6.86 0.13
C PHE A 103 -5.71 6.28 0.99
N SER A 104 -6.55 5.47 0.34
CA SER A 104 -7.55 4.67 1.03
C SER A 104 -7.67 3.29 0.39
N PHE A 105 -8.22 2.33 1.13
CA PHE A 105 -8.38 0.98 0.63
C PHE A 105 -9.57 0.25 1.24
N TYR A 106 -10.02 -0.80 0.56
CA TYR A 106 -10.98 -1.75 1.08
C TYR A 106 -10.73 -3.17 0.53
N LEU A 107 -11.43 -4.18 1.06
CA LEU A 107 -11.41 -5.53 0.52
C LEU A 107 -12.41 -5.65 -0.64
N ALA A 108 -11.89 -5.71 -1.87
CA ALA A 108 -12.72 -5.85 -3.05
C ALA A 108 -13.40 -7.23 -3.14
N SER A 109 -12.76 -8.25 -2.57
CA SER A 109 -13.35 -9.56 -2.32
C SER A 109 -12.69 -10.21 -1.13
N PHE A 110 -13.44 -11.01 -0.38
CA PHE A 110 -12.91 -11.68 0.80
C PHE A 110 -13.55 -13.07 0.96
N ALA A 111 -12.76 -14.12 0.72
CA ALA A 111 -13.14 -15.51 1.04
C ALA A 111 -12.41 -16.01 2.30
N GLY A 112 -11.35 -15.32 2.72
CA GLY A 112 -10.59 -15.58 3.93
C GLY A 112 -9.23 -14.88 3.88
N ILE A 113 -8.50 -14.88 4.99
CA ILE A 113 -7.17 -14.25 5.08
C ILE A 113 -6.16 -14.82 4.06
N GLY A 114 -6.34 -16.06 3.60
CA GLY A 114 -5.51 -16.67 2.54
C GLY A 114 -6.02 -16.45 1.11
N ASN A 115 -7.16 -15.77 0.93
CA ASN A 115 -7.81 -15.58 -0.36
C ASN A 115 -8.72 -14.34 -0.36
N TYR A 116 -8.17 -13.21 -0.81
CA TYR A 116 -8.87 -11.91 -0.85
C TYR A 116 -8.28 -11.01 -1.94
N SER A 117 -8.95 -9.91 -2.28
CA SER A 117 -8.38 -8.87 -3.14
C SER A 117 -8.51 -7.49 -2.49
N LEU A 118 -7.60 -6.58 -2.85
CA LEU A 118 -7.56 -5.21 -2.36
C LEU A 118 -8.00 -4.25 -3.46
N ALA A 119 -8.84 -3.29 -3.11
CA ALA A 119 -9.02 -2.08 -3.90
C ALA A 119 -8.30 -0.93 -3.18
N VAL A 120 -7.48 -0.19 -3.92
CA VAL A 120 -6.75 0.97 -3.41
C VAL A 120 -7.15 2.19 -4.23
N ALA A 121 -7.31 3.32 -3.54
CA ALA A 121 -7.48 4.63 -4.12
C ALA A 121 -6.31 5.54 -3.73
N HIS A 122 -5.90 6.40 -4.67
CA HIS A 122 -5.03 7.53 -4.39
C HIS A 122 -5.61 8.81 -5.01
N GLY A 123 -5.88 9.79 -4.17
CA GLY A 123 -6.23 11.15 -4.57
C GLY A 123 -5.04 12.06 -4.32
N ALA A 124 -4.16 12.22 -5.32
CA ALA A 124 -2.91 12.97 -5.19
C ALA A 124 -3.09 14.49 -4.90
N ALA A 125 -4.32 15.02 -5.02
CA ALA A 125 -4.69 16.40 -4.69
C ALA A 125 -6.22 16.53 -4.46
N PRO A 126 -6.70 17.60 -3.79
CA PRO A 126 -8.15 17.84 -3.57
C PRO A 126 -8.99 17.91 -4.84
N ASP A 127 -8.36 18.27 -5.96
CA ASP A 127 -9.00 18.47 -7.26
C ASP A 127 -8.59 17.40 -8.29
N ALA A 128 -7.76 16.43 -7.89
CA ALA A 128 -7.35 15.34 -8.77
C ALA A 128 -8.41 14.24 -8.78
N GLU A 129 -8.64 13.68 -9.96
CA GLU A 129 -9.46 12.47 -10.09
C GLU A 129 -8.83 11.34 -9.26
N THR A 130 -9.62 10.72 -8.40
CA THR A 130 -9.16 9.60 -7.57
C THR A 130 -8.93 8.40 -8.48
N GLN A 131 -7.69 7.93 -8.53
CA GLN A 131 -7.35 6.72 -9.27
C GLN A 131 -7.65 5.49 -8.41
N TRP A 132 -8.31 4.50 -8.99
CA TRP A 132 -8.66 3.25 -8.33
C TRP A 132 -7.96 2.07 -9.00
N GLY A 133 -7.28 1.25 -8.19
CA GLY A 133 -6.63 0.02 -8.62
C GLY A 133 -7.13 -1.17 -7.82
N VAL A 134 -7.33 -2.31 -8.48
CA VAL A 134 -7.78 -3.56 -7.85
C VAL A 134 -6.78 -4.67 -8.11
N THR A 135 -6.39 -5.40 -7.06
CA THR A 135 -5.50 -6.54 -7.20
C THR A 135 -6.24 -7.74 -7.79
N ASN A 136 -5.51 -8.63 -8.45
CA ASN A 136 -5.94 -10.03 -8.54
C ASN A 136 -6.06 -10.65 -7.14
N LEU A 137 -6.65 -11.84 -7.03
CA LEU A 137 -6.73 -12.55 -5.75
C LEU A 137 -5.33 -12.77 -5.16
N ILE A 138 -5.17 -12.39 -3.91
CA ILE A 138 -3.99 -12.60 -3.09
C ILE A 138 -4.17 -13.95 -2.40
N ASN A 139 -3.57 -14.98 -2.99
CA ASN A 139 -3.64 -16.36 -2.54
C ASN A 139 -2.40 -17.16 -2.97
N SER A 140 -2.32 -18.42 -2.51
CA SER A 140 -1.22 -19.33 -2.83
C SER A 140 -1.13 -19.72 -4.30
N GLU A 141 -2.23 -19.67 -5.05
CA GLU A 141 -2.26 -20.02 -6.48
C GLU A 141 -1.61 -18.93 -7.34
N ASN A 142 -1.89 -17.66 -7.03
CA ASN A 142 -1.34 -16.51 -7.74
C ASN A 142 0.08 -16.13 -7.27
N TYR A 143 0.47 -16.50 -6.04
CA TYR A 143 1.76 -16.13 -5.45
C TYR A 143 2.52 -17.31 -4.80
N PRO A 144 2.69 -18.47 -5.45
CA PRO A 144 3.15 -19.71 -4.82
C PRO A 144 4.56 -19.67 -4.21
N GLY A 145 5.44 -18.79 -4.70
CA GLY A 145 6.81 -18.63 -4.19
C GLY A 145 6.98 -17.56 -3.11
N TYR A 146 5.93 -16.77 -2.86
CA TYR A 146 5.97 -15.58 -2.01
C TYR A 146 4.91 -15.60 -0.92
N TRP A 147 4.01 -16.58 -0.99
CA TRP A 147 2.90 -16.76 -0.09
C TRP A 147 3.30 -17.61 1.10
N HIS A 148 2.89 -17.17 2.28
CA HIS A 148 3.10 -17.82 3.55
C HIS A 148 1.77 -17.87 4.30
N TYR A 149 1.47 -18.99 4.92
CA TYR A 149 0.30 -19.14 5.77
C TYR A 149 0.66 -19.90 7.02
N ASN A 150 0.24 -19.36 8.16
CA ASN A 150 0.50 -19.95 9.46
C ASN A 150 -0.78 -19.94 10.29
N CYS A 151 -1.28 -21.13 10.61
CA CYS A 151 -2.30 -21.36 11.62
C CYS A 151 -1.77 -22.38 12.61
N GLY A 152 -1.63 -22.01 13.88
CA GLY A 152 -1.10 -22.89 14.91
C GLY A 152 -1.60 -22.54 16.31
N GLY A 153 -1.01 -23.15 17.33
CA GLY A 153 -1.44 -23.03 18.74
C GLY A 153 -1.30 -21.64 19.39
N SER A 154 -1.01 -20.60 18.60
CA SER A 154 -0.90 -19.20 19.02
C SER A 154 -2.25 -18.51 19.22
N GLY A 155 -3.36 -19.14 18.86
CA GLY A 155 -4.67 -18.46 18.89
C GLY A 155 -4.93 -17.59 17.65
N PHE A 156 -4.02 -17.57 16.67
CA PHE A 156 -4.13 -16.78 15.44
C PHE A 156 -3.71 -17.56 14.19
N CYS A 157 -4.36 -17.17 13.10
CA CYS A 157 -4.05 -17.56 11.74
C CYS A 157 -3.59 -16.30 10.99
N SER A 158 -2.53 -16.42 10.20
CA SER A 158 -2.00 -15.33 9.37
C SER A 158 -1.68 -15.82 7.97
N SER A 159 -1.75 -14.90 7.03
CA SER A 159 -1.36 -15.06 5.64
C SER A 159 -0.51 -13.86 5.23
N ALA A 160 0.52 -14.10 4.44
CA ALA A 160 1.37 -13.04 3.93
C ALA A 160 1.82 -13.33 2.51
N VAL A 161 1.90 -12.30 1.66
CA VAL A 161 2.65 -12.32 0.40
C VAL A 161 3.78 -11.31 0.52
N SER A 162 5.02 -11.81 0.48
CA SER A 162 6.23 -11.01 0.71
C SER A 162 7.33 -11.36 -0.29
N GLY A 163 8.25 -10.43 -0.55
CA GLY A 163 9.35 -10.65 -1.51
C GLY A 163 8.95 -10.54 -2.98
N THR A 164 7.72 -10.07 -3.28
CA THR A 164 7.24 -9.74 -4.63
C THR A 164 6.39 -8.47 -4.60
N VAL A 165 6.21 -7.87 -5.78
CA VAL A 165 5.23 -6.80 -6.01
C VAL A 165 3.90 -7.43 -6.44
N ILE A 166 2.81 -6.94 -5.86
CA ILE A 166 1.43 -7.21 -6.25
C ILE A 166 0.94 -5.97 -7.00
N HIS A 167 0.44 -6.14 -8.22
CA HIS A 167 -0.12 -5.02 -8.98
C HIS A 167 -1.62 -4.89 -8.70
N ALA A 168 -2.05 -3.69 -8.27
CA ALA A 168 -3.45 -3.30 -8.22
C ALA A 168 -3.77 -2.52 -9.50
N ASN A 169 -4.20 -3.24 -10.53
CA ASN A 169 -4.39 -2.68 -11.86
C ASN A 169 -5.49 -1.62 -11.84
N PHE A 170 -5.28 -0.50 -12.51
CA PHE A 170 -6.32 0.51 -12.62
C PHE A 170 -7.56 -0.08 -13.28
N ALA A 171 -8.72 0.15 -12.67
CA ALA A 171 -9.97 -0.20 -13.32
C ALA A 171 -10.06 0.63 -14.60
N ASN A 172 -10.00 0.00 -15.77
CA ASN A 172 -10.27 0.71 -17.02
C ASN A 172 -11.65 1.35 -16.87
N ALA A 173 -11.72 2.68 -16.90
CA ALA A 173 -12.97 3.37 -17.11
C ALA A 173 -13.53 2.84 -18.43
N SER A 174 -14.51 1.94 -18.35
CA SER A 174 -15.26 1.50 -19.51
C SER A 174 -15.95 2.73 -20.09
N THR A 175 -15.37 3.26 -21.17
CA THR A 175 -15.95 4.27 -22.04
C THR A 175 -17.25 3.80 -22.65
#